data_AF-A0AAU2BWK6-F1
#
_entry.id   AF-A0AAU2BWK6-F1
#
_cell.length_a   1.000
_cell.length_b   1.000
_cell.length_c   1.000
_cell.angle_alpha   90.00
_cell.angle_beta   90.00
_cell.angle_gamma   90.00
#
_symmetry.space_group_name_H-M   'P 1'
#
loop_
_entity.id
_entity.type
_entity.pdbx_description
1 polymer ?
#
loop_
_entity_poly.entity_id
_entity_poly.type
_entity_poly.pdbx_seq_one_letter_code
_entity_poly.pdbx_strand_id
1 'polypeptide(L)'
;MVITGLPLPQGATLIKRDRTANAGPSTVVLRRSDGSLGRHGAVVTFPVPAPAKGRPVQVGNVSGRSLEHGITWPVGDAYARIRGDLPQSELVAVAAATRVVSGRPVVEPPPALSVTATGSSRPLYVHEARYGSAETGEADELSGGLTFTGAARCGGLEDQLYGGRVRTAGTVHGKPAVITSALGGNGALAWEPVPGVVAYVGYSGAQLDEGAVAALHRLAARTRLLSPGQWQATSPTTSDQINDFDPFD
;
A
#
# COMPACT_ATOMS: atom_id res chain seq x y z
N MET A 1 1.59 9.27 -11.16
CA MET A 1 2.95 9.37 -10.59
C MET A 1 3.57 8.01 -10.75
N VAL A 2 4.80 7.94 -11.26
CA VAL A 2 5.54 6.68 -11.48
C VAL A 2 6.95 6.90 -11.01
N ILE A 3 7.65 5.82 -10.73
CA ILE A 3 9.05 5.85 -10.35
C ILE A 3 9.87 5.23 -11.48
N THR A 4 10.91 5.93 -11.92
CA THR A 4 11.91 5.38 -12.85
C THR A 4 13.30 5.69 -12.31
N GLY A 5 14.18 4.70 -12.31
CA GLY A 5 15.60 4.86 -11.93
C GLY A 5 16.57 4.39 -13.00
N LEU A 6 16.06 4.01 -14.17
CA LEU A 6 16.81 3.49 -15.29
C LEU A 6 16.21 4.06 -16.59
N PRO A 7 17.01 4.20 -17.67
CA PRO A 7 16.46 4.48 -18.98
C PRO A 7 15.32 3.50 -19.28
N LEU A 8 14.15 4.01 -19.67
CA LEU A 8 12.98 3.18 -19.93
C LEU A 8 13.13 2.53 -21.32
N PRO A 9 13.19 1.19 -21.40
CA PRO A 9 13.14 0.51 -22.69
C PRO A 9 11.84 0.84 -23.43
N GLN A 10 11.88 0.79 -24.76
CA GLN A 10 10.67 0.96 -25.56
C GLN A 10 9.63 -0.12 -25.17
N GLY A 11 8.40 0.30 -24.85
CA GLY A 11 7.34 -0.62 -24.44
C GLY A 11 7.41 -1.10 -22.98
N ALA A 12 8.37 -0.63 -22.18
CA ALA A 12 8.52 -1.02 -20.77
C ALA A 12 7.43 -0.46 -19.84
N THR A 13 6.68 0.55 -20.28
CA THR A 13 5.73 1.29 -19.44
C THR A 13 4.30 0.83 -19.62
N LEU A 14 3.64 0.55 -18.49
CA LEU A 14 2.33 -0.07 -18.38
C LEU A 14 1.44 0.70 -17.40
N ILE A 15 0.18 0.90 -17.79
CA ILE A 15 -0.91 1.27 -16.88
C ILE A 15 -1.75 0.01 -16.63
N LYS A 16 -1.68 -0.53 -15.42
CA LYS A 16 -2.61 -1.58 -14.99
C LYS A 16 -3.89 -0.91 -14.51
N ARG A 17 -5.01 -1.19 -15.18
CA ARG A 17 -6.32 -0.61 -14.86
C ARG A 17 -7.25 -1.68 -14.30
N ASP A 18 -7.66 -1.51 -13.05
CA ASP A 18 -8.66 -2.35 -12.41
C ASP A 18 -10.03 -1.70 -12.49
N ARG A 19 -10.86 -2.15 -13.44
CA ARG A 19 -12.21 -1.59 -13.64
C ARG A 19 -13.18 -1.91 -12.49
N THR A 20 -12.83 -2.86 -11.62
CA THR A 20 -13.69 -3.33 -10.53
C THR A 20 -13.30 -2.75 -9.18
N ALA A 21 -12.14 -2.10 -9.06
CA ALA A 21 -11.63 -1.54 -7.80
C ALA A 21 -12.63 -0.65 -7.07
N ASN A 22 -13.46 0.12 -7.78
CA ASN A 22 -14.46 1.01 -7.18
C ASN A 22 -15.67 0.27 -6.59
N ALA A 23 -15.94 -0.97 -7.02
CA ALA A 23 -17.01 -1.82 -6.48
C ALA A 23 -16.59 -2.55 -5.19
N GLY A 24 -15.28 -2.64 -4.93
CA GLY A 24 -14.74 -3.29 -3.73
C GLY A 24 -14.71 -2.38 -2.49
N PRO A 25 -14.07 -2.86 -1.40
CA PRO A 25 -13.88 -2.08 -0.19
C PRO A 25 -13.15 -0.77 -0.44
N SER A 26 -13.45 0.21 0.38
CA SER A 26 -12.82 1.54 0.41
C SER A 26 -11.96 1.68 1.64
N THR A 27 -10.99 2.56 1.56
CA THR A 27 -10.02 2.82 2.61
C THR A 27 -9.93 4.30 2.93
N VAL A 28 -9.65 4.60 4.21
CA VAL A 28 -9.21 5.90 4.71
C VAL A 28 -7.89 5.68 5.44
N VAL A 29 -6.82 6.32 4.96
CA VAL A 29 -5.49 6.28 5.58
C VAL A 29 -5.33 7.49 6.48
N LEU A 30 -4.97 7.23 7.73
CA LEU A 30 -4.70 8.23 8.76
C LEU A 30 -3.24 8.17 9.18
N ARG A 31 -2.64 9.33 9.42
CA ARG A 31 -1.25 9.45 9.86
C ARG A 31 -1.09 10.50 10.93
N ARG A 32 -0.15 10.26 11.84
CA ARG A 32 0.47 11.34 12.63
C ARG A 32 1.35 12.22 11.75
N SER A 33 1.76 13.37 12.26
CA SER A 33 2.66 14.29 11.56
C SER A 33 4.02 13.68 11.20
N ASP A 34 4.48 12.69 11.97
CA ASP A 34 5.71 11.94 11.75
C ASP A 34 5.48 10.55 11.12
N GLY A 35 4.26 10.27 10.66
CA GLY A 35 3.86 8.97 10.11
C GLY A 35 4.23 8.77 8.64
N SER A 36 4.46 7.52 8.27
CA SER A 36 4.79 7.07 6.91
C SER A 36 4.15 5.70 6.64
N LEU A 37 4.33 5.16 5.43
CA LEU A 37 3.87 3.79 5.12
C LEU A 37 4.35 2.81 6.19
N GLY A 38 3.41 2.12 6.83
CA GLY A 38 3.69 1.11 7.86
C GLY A 38 4.19 1.65 9.20
N ARG A 39 4.09 2.96 9.46
CA ARG A 39 4.56 3.58 10.72
C ARG A 39 3.67 4.74 11.17
N HIS A 40 3.32 4.73 12.46
CA HIS A 40 2.54 5.80 13.12
C HIS A 40 1.27 6.21 12.34
N GLY A 41 0.60 5.20 11.80
CA GLY A 41 -0.55 5.35 10.93
C GLY A 41 -1.57 4.25 11.14
N ALA A 42 -2.76 4.46 10.57
CA ALA A 42 -3.81 3.46 10.54
C ALA A 42 -4.61 3.56 9.25
N VAL A 43 -5.23 2.44 8.88
CA VAL A 43 -6.14 2.36 7.73
C VAL A 43 -7.48 1.84 8.22
N VAL A 44 -8.55 2.58 7.91
CA VAL A 44 -9.92 2.10 8.03
C VAL A 44 -10.35 1.52 6.69
N THR A 45 -10.82 0.27 6.68
CA THR A 45 -11.33 -0.45 5.50
C THR A 45 -12.82 -0.78 5.68
N PHE A 46 -13.64 -0.47 4.67
CA PHE A 46 -15.09 -0.73 4.68
C PHE A 46 -15.67 -0.96 3.26
N PRO A 47 -16.60 -1.91 3.08
CA PRO A 47 -17.03 -2.90 4.06
C PRO A 47 -16.01 -4.04 4.20
N VAL A 48 -16.05 -4.74 5.33
CA VAL A 48 -15.35 -6.01 5.55
C VAL A 48 -16.32 -7.07 6.10
N PRO A 49 -15.97 -8.37 6.03
CA PRO A 49 -16.75 -9.41 6.70
C PRO A 49 -16.81 -9.22 8.22
N ALA A 50 -17.88 -9.76 8.83
CA ALA A 50 -18.00 -9.80 10.28
C ALA A 50 -16.82 -10.58 10.91
N PRO A 51 -16.30 -10.15 12.06
CA PRO A 51 -15.17 -10.81 12.70
C PRO A 51 -15.60 -12.15 13.31
N ALA A 52 -14.92 -13.24 12.93
CA ALA A 52 -15.20 -14.58 13.48
C ALA A 52 -14.69 -14.78 14.91
N LYS A 53 -13.69 -13.99 15.34
CA LYS A 53 -13.01 -14.09 16.64
C LYS A 53 -12.65 -12.69 17.15
N GLY A 54 -12.13 -12.63 18.38
CA GLY A 54 -11.58 -11.41 18.97
C GLY A 54 -12.20 -11.07 20.32
N ARG A 55 -11.46 -10.30 21.12
CA ARG A 55 -11.92 -9.84 22.43
C ARG A 55 -12.91 -8.69 22.23
N PRO A 56 -14.05 -8.66 22.96
CA PRO A 56 -14.94 -7.51 22.92
C PRO A 56 -14.18 -6.21 23.23
N VAL A 57 -14.45 -5.16 22.45
CA VAL A 57 -13.93 -3.81 22.70
C VAL A 57 -15.03 -2.81 22.41
N GLN A 58 -15.19 -1.81 23.27
CA GLN A 58 -16.18 -0.77 23.07
C GLN A 58 -15.67 0.24 22.03
N VAL A 59 -16.48 0.51 21.01
CA VAL A 59 -16.22 1.53 19.99
C VAL A 59 -17.39 2.50 20.00
N GLY A 60 -17.21 3.66 20.66
CA GLY A 60 -18.32 4.57 20.92
C GLY A 60 -19.45 3.87 21.71
N ASN A 61 -20.63 3.77 21.11
CA ASN A 61 -21.80 3.10 21.67
C ASN A 61 -21.99 1.65 21.20
N VAL A 62 -21.12 1.12 20.32
CA VAL A 62 -21.22 -0.25 19.80
C VAL A 62 -20.13 -1.17 20.33
N SER A 63 -20.41 -2.48 20.31
CA SER A 63 -19.44 -3.52 20.65
C SER A 63 -18.73 -4.02 19.40
N GLY A 64 -17.43 -3.80 19.32
CA GLY A 64 -16.53 -4.34 18.29
C GLY A 64 -15.71 -5.53 18.79
N ARG A 65 -14.81 -6.01 17.94
CA ARG A 65 -13.85 -7.09 18.24
C ARG A 65 -12.44 -6.61 18.02
N SER A 66 -11.63 -6.67 19.06
CA SER A 66 -10.17 -6.48 19.00
C SER A 66 -9.51 -7.76 18.49
N LEU A 67 -8.70 -7.59 17.46
CA LEU A 67 -7.85 -8.58 16.79
C LEU A 67 -6.38 -8.27 17.11
N GLU A 68 -5.47 -9.16 16.71
CA GLU A 68 -4.03 -9.02 16.96
C GLU A 68 -3.45 -7.69 16.44
N HIS A 69 -3.91 -7.25 15.27
CA HIS A 69 -3.41 -6.03 14.61
C HIS A 69 -4.51 -5.03 14.26
N GLY A 70 -5.62 -5.01 14.99
CA GLY A 70 -6.70 -4.09 14.66
C GLY A 70 -7.99 -4.30 15.42
N ILE A 71 -9.02 -3.58 14.98
CA ILE A 71 -10.39 -3.67 15.52
C ILE A 71 -11.34 -3.80 14.34
N THR A 72 -12.32 -4.69 14.45
CA THR A 72 -13.46 -4.76 13.53
C THR A 72 -14.74 -4.44 14.29
N TRP A 73 -15.57 -3.53 13.80
CA TRP A 73 -16.79 -3.11 14.47
C TRP A 73 -17.93 -2.87 13.47
N PRO A 74 -19.19 -3.00 13.90
CA PRO A 74 -20.32 -2.65 13.06
C PRO A 74 -20.39 -1.13 12.85
N VAL A 75 -20.61 -0.68 11.62
CA VAL A 75 -20.84 0.73 11.26
C VAL A 75 -21.71 0.83 10.01
N GLY A 76 -22.77 1.64 10.08
CA GLY A 76 -23.84 1.58 9.08
C GLY A 76 -24.46 0.18 9.04
N ASP A 77 -24.57 -0.39 7.85
CA ASP A 77 -25.25 -1.68 7.61
C ASP A 77 -24.27 -2.86 7.49
N ALA A 78 -22.98 -2.62 7.76
CA ALA A 78 -21.91 -3.62 7.61
C ALA A 78 -20.84 -3.46 8.70
N TYR A 79 -19.64 -4.02 8.47
CA TYR A 79 -18.51 -3.89 9.38
C TYR A 79 -17.39 -3.08 8.73
N ALA A 80 -16.71 -2.27 9.54
CA ALA A 80 -15.42 -1.67 9.21
C ALA A 80 -14.32 -2.37 10.01
N ARG A 81 -13.10 -2.33 9.46
CA ARG A 81 -11.87 -2.74 10.13
C ARG A 81 -10.91 -1.57 10.19
N ILE A 82 -10.20 -1.41 11.29
CA ILE A 82 -9.05 -0.53 11.42
C ILE A 82 -7.83 -1.36 11.78
N ARG A 83 -6.72 -1.12 11.09
CA ARG A 83 -5.40 -1.67 11.42
C ARG A 83 -4.36 -0.56 11.39
N GLY A 84 -3.34 -0.66 12.22
CA GLY A 84 -2.34 0.39 12.31
C GLY A 84 -1.26 0.17 13.35
N ASP A 85 -0.21 0.96 13.24
CA ASP A 85 0.88 1.12 14.21
C ASP A 85 0.56 2.32 15.14
N LEU A 86 -0.64 2.30 15.72
CA LEU A 86 -1.09 3.27 16.70
C LEU A 86 -1.47 2.53 18.00
N PRO A 87 -1.38 3.20 19.16
CA PRO A 87 -1.92 2.67 20.41
C PRO A 87 -3.38 2.26 20.24
N GLN A 88 -3.78 1.19 20.94
CA GLN A 88 -5.15 0.66 20.84
C GLN A 88 -6.23 1.71 21.15
N SER A 89 -5.97 2.61 22.10
CA SER A 89 -6.88 3.73 22.44
C SER A 89 -7.11 4.68 21.27
N GLU A 90 -6.07 4.96 20.47
CA GLU A 90 -6.18 5.78 19.27
C GLU A 90 -6.93 5.06 18.15
N LEU A 91 -6.69 3.75 17.98
CA LEU A 91 -7.47 2.94 17.05
C LEU A 91 -8.97 2.94 17.40
N VAL A 92 -9.30 2.83 18.70
CA VAL A 92 -10.69 2.95 19.19
C VAL A 92 -11.26 4.34 18.91
N ALA A 93 -10.50 5.41 19.15
CA ALA A 93 -10.95 6.78 18.91
C ALA A 93 -11.26 7.02 17.42
N VAL A 94 -10.39 6.55 16.52
CA VAL A 94 -10.61 6.61 15.07
C VAL A 94 -11.83 5.79 14.67
N ALA A 95 -11.97 4.57 15.21
CA ALA A 95 -13.10 3.70 14.92
C ALA A 95 -14.43 4.35 15.35
N ALA A 96 -14.46 4.99 16.53
CA ALA A 96 -15.63 5.71 17.03
C ALA A 96 -15.97 6.97 16.21
N ALA A 97 -14.95 7.62 15.62
CA ALA A 97 -15.12 8.78 14.74
C ALA A 97 -15.41 8.42 13.27
N THR A 98 -15.54 7.13 12.96
CA THR A 98 -15.83 6.64 11.61
C THR A 98 -17.34 6.56 11.38
N ARG A 99 -17.81 7.12 10.27
CA ARG A 99 -19.19 7.01 9.77
C ARG A 99 -19.20 6.54 8.32
N VAL A 100 -20.35 6.05 7.86
CA VAL A 100 -20.54 5.68 6.45
C VAL A 100 -21.41 6.73 5.77
N VAL A 101 -20.93 7.25 4.63
CA VAL A 101 -21.63 8.23 3.80
C VAL A 101 -21.66 7.68 2.38
N SER A 102 -22.85 7.50 1.82
CA SER A 102 -23.01 6.98 0.45
C SER A 102 -22.21 5.68 0.20
N GLY A 103 -22.21 4.78 1.18
CA GLY A 103 -21.50 3.49 1.11
C GLY A 103 -19.98 3.57 1.27
N ARG A 104 -19.41 4.72 1.65
CA ARG A 104 -17.96 4.92 1.87
C ARG A 104 -17.66 5.31 3.32
N PRO A 105 -16.56 4.83 3.91
CA PRO A 105 -16.11 5.29 5.21
C PRO A 105 -15.62 6.74 5.13
N VAL A 106 -16.07 7.56 6.09
CA VAL A 106 -15.58 8.92 6.33
C VAL A 106 -15.16 8.98 7.78
N VAL A 107 -13.96 9.50 8.04
CA VAL A 107 -13.40 9.60 9.38
C VAL A 107 -13.18 11.07 9.69
N GLU A 108 -13.70 11.53 10.81
CA GLU A 108 -13.27 12.79 11.42
C GLU A 108 -12.04 12.49 12.27
N PRO A 109 -10.82 12.86 11.82
CA PRO A 109 -9.61 12.38 12.47
C PRO A 109 -9.46 13.02 13.86
N PRO A 110 -9.09 12.26 14.90
CA PRO A 110 -8.68 12.82 16.18
C PRO A 110 -7.53 13.84 16.02
N PRO A 111 -7.36 14.82 16.93
CA PRO A 111 -6.47 15.97 16.73
C PRO A 111 -5.00 15.69 16.36
N ALA A 112 -4.47 14.52 16.75
CA ALA A 112 -3.08 14.12 16.45
C ALA A 112 -2.92 13.41 15.10
N LEU A 113 -4.03 13.19 14.38
CA LEU A 113 -4.07 12.46 13.12
C LEU A 113 -4.63 13.35 12.00
N SER A 114 -4.23 13.02 10.78
CA SER A 114 -4.78 13.61 9.56
C SER A 114 -5.11 12.51 8.56
N VAL A 115 -6.17 12.72 7.78
CA VAL A 115 -6.49 11.85 6.65
C VAL A 115 -5.54 12.20 5.51
N THR A 116 -4.71 11.25 5.08
CA THR A 116 -3.72 11.45 4.02
C THR A 116 -4.16 10.86 2.69
N ALA A 117 -5.03 9.85 2.70
CA ALA A 117 -5.62 9.27 1.51
C ALA A 117 -7.01 8.71 1.77
N THR A 118 -7.87 8.80 0.76
CA THR A 118 -9.13 8.07 0.66
C THR A 118 -9.24 7.46 -0.73
N GLY A 119 -9.89 6.30 -0.84
CA GLY A 119 -10.10 5.65 -2.12
C GLY A 119 -10.40 4.17 -1.99
N SER A 120 -10.44 3.46 -3.12
CA SER A 120 -10.56 2.00 -3.12
C SER A 120 -9.40 1.33 -2.39
N SER A 121 -9.68 0.18 -1.77
CA SER A 121 -8.67 -0.69 -1.16
C SER A 121 -7.66 -1.15 -2.20
N ARG A 122 -8.14 -1.60 -3.36
CA ARG A 122 -7.34 -1.87 -4.56
C ARG A 122 -7.14 -0.58 -5.37
N PRO A 123 -5.96 -0.32 -5.95
CA PRO A 123 -5.74 0.85 -6.77
C PRO A 123 -6.44 0.70 -8.12
N LEU A 124 -7.20 1.73 -8.51
CA LEU A 124 -7.81 1.79 -9.83
C LEU A 124 -6.73 1.78 -10.94
N TYR A 125 -5.61 2.45 -10.70
CA TYR A 125 -4.48 2.52 -11.61
C TYR A 125 -3.18 2.22 -10.88
N VAL A 126 -2.39 1.32 -11.45
CA VAL A 126 -0.98 1.16 -11.12
C VAL A 126 -0.19 1.58 -12.34
N HIS A 127 0.70 2.54 -12.15
CA HIS A 127 1.65 2.90 -13.18
C HIS A 127 2.95 2.16 -12.91
N GLU A 128 3.41 1.36 -13.87
CA GLU A 128 4.53 0.45 -13.69
C GLU A 128 5.47 0.49 -14.89
N ALA A 129 6.77 0.54 -14.62
CA ALA A 129 7.81 0.29 -15.61
C ALA A 129 8.45 -1.08 -15.32
N ARG A 130 8.72 -1.85 -16.37
CA ARG A 130 9.26 -3.20 -16.31
C ARG A 130 10.60 -3.28 -17.04
N TYR A 131 11.55 -4.01 -16.45
CA TYR A 131 12.91 -4.15 -16.94
C TYR A 131 13.30 -5.63 -16.83
N GLY A 132 14.10 -6.12 -17.78
CA GLY A 132 14.83 -7.36 -17.53
C GLY A 132 15.83 -7.12 -16.40
N SER A 133 15.95 -8.01 -15.42
CA SER A 133 16.88 -7.81 -14.29
C SER A 133 18.34 -7.67 -14.74
N ALA A 134 18.72 -8.24 -15.90
CA ALA A 134 20.03 -8.01 -16.51
C ALA A 134 20.27 -6.54 -16.92
N GLU A 135 19.22 -5.83 -17.31
CA GLU A 135 19.28 -4.42 -17.74
C GLU A 135 19.47 -3.46 -16.57
N THR A 136 19.26 -3.93 -15.34
CA THR A 136 19.33 -3.10 -14.13
C THR A 136 20.70 -3.08 -13.46
N GLY A 137 21.59 -4.00 -13.89
CA GLY A 137 22.89 -4.25 -13.28
C GLY A 137 22.82 -5.04 -11.97
N GLU A 138 21.68 -5.67 -11.66
CA GLU A 138 21.43 -6.38 -10.39
C GLU A 138 21.10 -7.87 -10.60
N ALA A 139 21.45 -8.45 -11.75
CA ALA A 139 21.10 -9.84 -12.08
C ALA A 139 21.74 -10.88 -11.16
N ASP A 140 22.91 -10.59 -10.57
CA ASP A 140 23.57 -11.50 -9.62
C ASP A 140 22.73 -11.68 -8.35
N GLU A 141 22.03 -10.63 -7.92
CA GLU A 141 21.23 -10.59 -6.69
C GLU A 141 19.75 -10.89 -6.95
N LEU A 142 19.22 -10.44 -8.08
CA LEU A 142 17.79 -10.54 -8.41
C LEU A 142 17.48 -11.67 -9.39
N SER A 143 18.49 -12.41 -9.84
CA SER A 143 18.47 -13.37 -10.96
C SER A 143 18.11 -12.73 -12.32
N GLY A 144 18.08 -13.52 -13.39
CA GLY A 144 17.70 -13.07 -14.74
C GLY A 144 16.20 -12.83 -14.97
N GLY A 145 15.42 -12.63 -13.90
CA GLY A 145 13.97 -12.44 -13.98
C GLY A 145 13.56 -11.02 -14.35
N LEU A 146 12.46 -10.55 -13.76
CA LEU A 146 11.89 -9.23 -14.01
C LEU A 146 12.17 -8.32 -12.83
N THR A 147 12.60 -7.09 -13.11
CA THR A 147 12.56 -5.98 -12.15
C THR A 147 11.47 -5.01 -12.58
N PHE A 148 10.76 -4.42 -11.63
CA PHE A 148 9.70 -3.47 -11.91
C PHE A 148 9.67 -2.34 -10.90
N THR A 149 9.26 -1.15 -11.36
CA THR A 149 9.08 0.03 -10.52
C THR A 149 7.69 0.57 -10.72
N GLY A 150 7.05 1.02 -9.66
CA GLY A 150 5.70 1.53 -9.79
C GLY A 150 5.28 2.46 -8.68
N ALA A 151 4.09 3.04 -8.88
CA ALA A 151 3.42 3.77 -7.83
C ALA A 151 1.89 3.69 -7.97
N ALA A 152 1.24 3.63 -6.81
CA ALA A 152 -0.20 3.48 -6.67
C ALA A 152 -0.73 4.36 -5.54
N ARG A 153 -2.03 4.68 -5.60
CA ARG A 153 -2.79 5.34 -4.53
C ARG A 153 -3.87 4.39 -4.05
N CYS A 154 -3.73 3.90 -2.83
CA CYS A 154 -4.63 2.89 -2.25
C CYS A 154 -4.24 2.65 -0.78
N GLY A 155 -5.21 2.49 0.11
CA GLY A 155 -4.96 2.10 1.50
C GLY A 155 -4.85 0.59 1.70
N GLY A 156 -5.28 -0.24 0.75
CA GLY A 156 -5.33 -1.70 0.92
C GLY A 156 -3.98 -2.36 1.16
N LEU A 157 -2.93 -1.88 0.47
CA LEU A 157 -1.57 -2.33 0.74
C LEU A 157 -1.14 -2.04 2.18
N GLU A 158 -1.46 -0.86 2.70
CA GLU A 158 -1.10 -0.49 4.07
C GLU A 158 -1.94 -1.25 5.11
N ASP A 159 -3.23 -1.51 4.85
CA ASP A 159 -4.08 -2.41 5.65
C ASP A 159 -3.51 -3.84 5.71
N GLN A 160 -2.95 -4.34 4.61
CA GLN A 160 -2.29 -5.66 4.60
C GLN A 160 -0.96 -5.67 5.33
N LEU A 161 -0.13 -4.63 5.16
CA LEU A 161 1.12 -4.49 5.90
C LEU A 161 0.87 -4.51 7.41
N TYR A 162 -0.15 -3.78 7.89
CA TYR A 162 -0.56 -3.82 9.28
C TYR A 162 -1.28 -5.12 9.66
N GLY A 163 -1.94 -5.79 8.73
CA GLY A 163 -2.59 -7.08 8.96
C GLY A 163 -1.63 -8.24 9.21
N GLY A 164 -0.40 -8.12 8.72
CA GLY A 164 0.71 -9.00 9.05
C GLY A 164 1.76 -8.28 9.91
N ARG A 165 3.02 -8.64 9.69
CA ARG A 165 4.16 -7.98 10.32
C ARG A 165 4.81 -7.01 9.34
N VAL A 166 4.74 -5.72 9.63
CA VAL A 166 5.50 -4.72 8.88
C VAL A 166 7.00 -5.04 9.01
N ARG A 167 7.67 -5.26 7.88
CA ARG A 167 9.12 -5.47 7.81
C ARG A 167 9.78 -4.17 7.38
N THR A 168 10.32 -3.42 8.33
CA THR A 168 11.05 -2.19 8.05
C THR A 168 12.35 -2.49 7.30
N ALA A 169 12.74 -1.60 6.40
CA ALA A 169 13.91 -1.75 5.55
C ALA A 169 14.59 -0.39 5.33
N GLY A 170 15.00 0.26 6.41
CA GLY A 170 15.73 1.53 6.35
C GLY A 170 14.94 2.64 5.64
N THR A 171 15.63 3.37 4.75
CA THR A 171 15.06 4.52 4.04
C THR A 171 15.37 4.54 2.56
N VAL A 172 14.47 5.11 1.77
CA VAL A 172 14.66 5.48 0.36
C VAL A 172 14.42 6.98 0.25
N HIS A 173 15.40 7.73 -0.28
CA HIS A 173 15.32 9.21 -0.39
C HIS A 173 14.95 9.90 0.93
N GLY A 174 15.47 9.39 2.05
CA GLY A 174 15.17 9.89 3.41
C GLY A 174 13.78 9.54 3.94
N LYS A 175 12.98 8.76 3.21
CA LYS A 175 11.65 8.28 3.63
C LYS A 175 11.73 6.85 4.13
N PRO A 176 11.04 6.48 5.23
CA PRO A 176 10.99 5.10 5.70
C PRO A 176 10.49 4.15 4.61
N ALA A 177 11.13 2.98 4.53
CA ALA A 177 10.78 1.94 3.57
C ALA A 177 10.47 0.62 4.27
N VAL A 178 9.68 -0.21 3.59
CA VAL A 178 9.26 -1.54 4.04
C VAL A 178 9.50 -2.57 2.95
N ILE A 179 9.73 -3.82 3.34
CA ILE A 179 9.83 -4.97 2.44
C ILE A 179 8.54 -5.78 2.49
N THR A 180 8.00 -6.11 1.32
CA THR A 180 6.74 -6.86 1.18
C THR A 180 6.71 -7.69 -0.09
N SER A 181 5.94 -8.78 -0.09
CA SER A 181 5.58 -9.54 -1.30
C SER A 181 4.17 -9.22 -1.82
N ALA A 182 3.41 -8.37 -1.13
CA ALA A 182 2.04 -8.02 -1.50
C ALA A 182 1.91 -7.27 -2.83
N LEU A 183 3.03 -6.74 -3.36
CA LEU A 183 3.10 -6.03 -4.64
C LEU A 183 3.41 -6.97 -5.82
N GLY A 184 3.34 -8.28 -5.60
CA GLY A 184 3.72 -9.31 -6.54
C GLY A 184 5.22 -9.60 -6.58
N GLY A 185 5.59 -10.61 -7.36
CA GLY A 185 6.96 -11.09 -7.45
C GLY A 185 7.45 -11.76 -6.16
N ASN A 186 8.77 -11.88 -6.02
CA ASN A 186 9.40 -12.49 -4.86
C ASN A 186 9.57 -11.48 -3.71
N GLY A 187 9.67 -10.19 -4.02
CA GLY A 187 9.74 -9.12 -3.04
C GLY A 187 9.76 -7.73 -3.66
N ALA A 188 9.35 -6.75 -2.87
CA ALA A 188 9.36 -5.34 -3.21
C ALA A 188 9.75 -4.49 -2.01
N LEU A 189 10.59 -3.48 -2.27
CA LEU A 189 10.89 -2.39 -1.38
C LEU A 189 9.91 -1.25 -1.68
N ALA A 190 9.06 -0.91 -0.71
CA ALA A 190 8.02 0.09 -0.85
C ALA A 190 8.23 1.24 0.13
N TRP A 191 7.90 2.46 -0.29
CA TRP A 191 7.94 3.65 0.55
C TRP A 191 6.87 4.64 0.14
N GLU A 192 6.65 5.65 0.98
CA GLU A 192 5.73 6.74 0.68
C GLU A 192 6.51 8.02 0.33
N PRO A 193 6.70 8.35 -0.97
CA PRO A 193 7.38 9.58 -1.35
C PRO A 193 6.59 10.84 -0.99
N VAL A 194 5.26 10.77 -1.06
CA VAL A 194 4.33 11.82 -0.65
C VAL A 194 3.10 11.17 0.01
N PRO A 195 2.44 11.83 0.98
CA PRO A 195 1.30 11.26 1.69
C PRO A 195 0.26 10.62 0.75
N GLY A 196 -0.07 9.36 1.01
CA GLY A 196 -1.09 8.63 0.27
C GLY A 196 -0.66 8.03 -1.07
N VAL A 197 0.62 8.13 -1.45
CA VAL A 197 1.18 7.48 -2.64
C VAL A 197 2.16 6.42 -2.18
N VAL A 198 1.91 5.16 -2.50
CA VAL A 198 2.90 4.10 -2.29
C VAL A 198 3.69 3.90 -3.56
N ALA A 199 5.00 3.96 -3.44
CA ALA A 199 5.92 3.73 -4.52
C ALA A 199 6.81 2.54 -4.19
N TYR A 200 7.27 1.84 -5.21
CA TYR A 200 7.98 0.59 -5.01
C TYR A 200 8.97 0.26 -6.12
N VAL A 201 9.97 -0.52 -5.73
CA VAL A 201 10.81 -1.32 -6.62
C VAL A 201 10.61 -2.78 -6.21
N GLY A 202 10.28 -3.64 -7.15
CA GLY A 202 10.14 -5.07 -6.90
C GLY A 202 10.78 -5.91 -7.99
N TYR A 203 10.84 -7.21 -7.73
CA TYR A 203 11.43 -8.16 -8.65
C TYR A 203 10.76 -9.54 -8.56
N SER A 204 10.96 -10.34 -9.60
CA SER A 204 10.59 -11.76 -9.66
C SER A 204 11.80 -12.57 -10.09
N GLY A 205 12.04 -13.73 -9.46
CA GLY A 205 13.13 -14.64 -9.80
C GLY A 205 13.81 -15.24 -8.57
N ALA A 206 14.75 -14.50 -7.98
CA ALA A 206 15.52 -14.95 -6.81
C ALA A 206 14.68 -14.99 -5.52
N GLN A 207 15.15 -15.72 -4.52
CA GLN A 207 14.60 -15.69 -3.18
C GLN A 207 14.78 -14.28 -2.56
N LEU A 208 13.88 -13.89 -1.66
CA LEU A 208 14.03 -12.66 -0.88
C LEU A 208 15.00 -12.88 0.29
N ASP A 209 16.23 -12.41 0.11
CA ASP A 209 17.31 -12.42 1.11
C ASP A 209 17.93 -11.02 1.29
N GLU A 210 19.02 -10.92 2.05
CA GLU A 210 19.70 -9.64 2.31
C GLU A 210 20.33 -9.02 1.05
N GLY A 211 20.84 -9.86 0.14
CA GLY A 211 21.42 -9.43 -1.14
C GLY A 211 20.37 -8.80 -2.05
N ALA A 212 19.20 -9.45 -2.16
CA ALA A 212 18.04 -8.92 -2.86
C ALA A 212 17.56 -7.59 -2.25
N VAL A 213 17.49 -7.49 -0.92
CA VAL A 213 17.12 -6.23 -0.24
C VAL A 213 18.12 -5.12 -0.56
N ALA A 214 19.43 -5.40 -0.54
CA ALA A 214 20.46 -4.43 -0.89
C ALA A 214 20.36 -3.98 -2.35
N ALA A 215 20.10 -4.90 -3.29
CA ALA A 215 19.87 -4.58 -4.70
C ALA A 215 18.64 -3.69 -4.89
N LEU A 216 17.52 -3.99 -4.21
CA LEU A 216 16.32 -3.15 -4.22
C LEU A 216 16.61 -1.73 -3.71
N HIS A 217 17.45 -1.57 -2.68
CA HIS A 217 17.87 -0.25 -2.21
C HIS A 217 18.70 0.51 -3.26
N ARG A 218 19.67 -0.15 -3.91
CA ARG A 218 20.47 0.47 -4.99
C ARG A 218 19.60 0.91 -6.15
N LEU A 219 18.61 0.10 -6.53
CA LEU A 219 17.63 0.47 -7.54
C LEU A 219 16.80 1.67 -7.08
N ALA A 220 16.20 1.59 -5.89
CA ALA A 220 15.35 2.63 -5.32
C ALA A 220 16.07 3.99 -5.21
N ALA A 221 17.35 4.00 -4.83
CA ALA A 221 18.17 5.20 -4.75
C ALA A 221 18.39 5.89 -6.11
N ARG A 222 18.36 5.14 -7.23
CA ARG A 222 18.46 5.70 -8.58
C ARG A 222 17.13 6.29 -9.06
N THR A 223 16.05 6.05 -8.32
CA THR A 223 14.73 6.41 -8.80
C THR A 223 14.33 7.86 -8.58
N ARG A 224 13.46 8.36 -9.46
CA ARG A 224 12.77 9.64 -9.30
C ARG A 224 11.30 9.53 -9.63
N LEU A 225 10.50 10.42 -9.05
CA LEU A 225 9.09 10.52 -9.37
C LEU A 225 8.86 11.23 -10.71
N LEU A 226 7.98 10.66 -11.52
CA LEU A 226 7.49 11.27 -12.76
C LEU A 226 6.18 12.02 -12.52
N SER A 227 6.11 13.24 -13.05
CA SER A 227 4.86 13.97 -13.21
C SER A 227 3.92 13.23 -14.20
N PRO A 228 2.62 13.53 -14.19
CA PRO A 228 1.69 12.94 -15.16
C PRO A 228 2.10 13.16 -16.62
N GLY A 229 2.59 14.36 -16.97
CA GLY A 229 3.06 14.66 -18.34
C GLY A 229 4.30 13.87 -18.73
N GLN A 230 5.28 13.75 -17.82
CA GLN A 230 6.47 12.92 -18.07
C GLN A 230 6.12 11.44 -18.24
N TRP A 231 5.13 10.94 -17.50
CA TRP A 231 4.65 9.57 -17.69
C TRP A 231 3.96 9.37 -19.02
N GLN A 232 3.07 10.28 -19.42
CA GLN A 232 2.40 10.15 -20.72
C GLN A 232 3.37 10.25 -21.89
N ALA A 233 4.46 11.02 -21.76
CA ALA A 233 5.51 11.08 -22.76
C ALA A 233 6.26 9.75 -22.97
N THR A 234 6.12 8.77 -22.07
CA THR A 234 6.66 7.42 -22.29
C THR A 234 5.76 6.55 -23.16
N SER A 235 4.59 7.06 -23.56
CA SER A 235 3.57 6.34 -24.34
C SER A 235 3.20 4.98 -23.72
N PRO A 236 2.72 4.97 -22.46
CA PRO A 236 2.47 3.74 -21.74
C PRO A 236 1.30 2.96 -22.37
N THR A 237 1.43 1.63 -22.41
CA THR A 237 0.33 0.76 -22.81
C THR A 237 -0.64 0.57 -21.65
N THR A 238 -1.94 0.38 -21.92
CA THR A 238 -2.93 0.09 -20.86
C THR A 238 -3.33 -1.37 -20.92
N SER A 239 -3.32 -2.04 -19.77
CA SER A 239 -3.81 -3.40 -19.60
C SER A 239 -4.91 -3.41 -18.55
N ASP A 240 -6.07 -3.97 -18.91
CA ASP A 240 -7.14 -4.24 -17.96
C ASP A 240 -6.82 -5.52 -17.18
N GLN A 241 -6.67 -5.38 -15.86
CA GLN A 241 -6.39 -6.48 -14.94
C GLN A 241 -6.81 -6.11 -13.51
N ILE A 242 -6.99 -7.11 -12.65
CA ILE A 242 -7.25 -6.88 -11.22
C ILE A 242 -5.94 -6.46 -10.56
N ASN A 243 -5.96 -5.35 -9.82
CA ASN A 243 -4.81 -4.87 -9.06
C ASN A 243 -4.98 -5.32 -7.60
N ASP A 244 -4.91 -6.63 -7.39
CA ASP A 244 -4.99 -7.15 -6.02
C ASP A 244 -3.65 -7.05 -5.32
N PHE A 245 -3.71 -6.87 -4.01
CA PHE A 245 -2.54 -7.00 -3.15
C PHE A 245 -2.64 -8.22 -2.24
N ASP A 246 -3.73 -8.99 -2.29
CA ASP A 246 -3.88 -10.18 -1.45
C ASP A 246 -2.82 -11.23 -1.75
N PRO A 247 -2.02 -11.65 -0.75
CA PRO A 247 -1.35 -12.92 -0.81
C PRO A 247 -2.40 -13.97 -0.41
N PHE A 248 -2.82 -14.78 -1.38
CA PHE A 248 -3.62 -16.00 -1.22
C PHE A 248 -5.15 -15.82 -1.07
N ASP A 249 -5.86 -16.40 -2.04
CA ASP A 249 -6.96 -17.33 -1.73
C ASP A 249 -6.41 -18.51 -0.90
#